data_AF-A0A1Q7KR74-F1
#
_entry.id   AF-A0A1Q7KR74-F1
#
_cell.length_a   1.000
_cell.length_b   1.000
_cell.length_c   1.000
_cell.angle_alpha   90.00
_cell.angle_beta   90.00
_cell.angle_gamma   90.00
#
_symmetry.space_group_name_H-M   'P 1'
#
loop_
_entity.id
_entity.type
_entity.pdbx_description
1 polymer ?
#
loop_
_entity_poly.entity_id
_entity_poly.type
_entity_poly.pdbx_seq_one_letter_code
_entity_poly.pdbx_strand_id
1 'polypeptide(L)'
;MSFQPPRFPTARASRASTPVLSVGRRVLVRGPRDDGRVALTDALGTADAGSLPDGAEVEILAWRPRGPGGARYQVQSTRDGLEGWVSADHLRAPGALARTAAEPAPATAPAAVAVDDSPRRFGRRS
;
A
#
# COMPACT_ATOMS: atom_id res chain seq x y z
N MET A 1 13.80 -55.40 9.27
CA MET A 1 13.00 -54.50 8.41
C MET A 1 13.13 -53.10 9.01
N SER A 2 13.81 -52.17 8.33
CA SER A 2 14.07 -50.84 8.88
C SER A 2 13.01 -49.86 8.38
N PHE A 3 12.22 -49.31 9.30
CA PHE A 3 11.25 -48.27 9.02
C PHE A 3 11.99 -46.93 8.90
N GLN A 4 11.98 -46.32 7.71
CA GLN A 4 12.44 -44.94 7.52
C GLN A 4 11.21 -44.03 7.57
N PRO A 5 11.10 -43.12 8.56
CA PRO A 5 9.98 -42.19 8.62
C PRO A 5 10.05 -41.18 7.46
N PRO A 6 8.90 -40.71 6.95
CA PRO A 6 8.86 -39.71 5.89
C PRO A 6 9.48 -38.40 6.39
N ARG A 7 10.42 -37.86 5.61
CA ARG A 7 10.96 -36.51 5.85
C ARG A 7 9.95 -35.49 5.32
N PHE A 8 9.26 -34.80 6.22
CA PHE A 8 8.44 -33.67 5.85
C PHE A 8 9.33 -32.49 5.43
N PRO A 9 9.00 -31.74 4.36
CA PRO A 9 9.71 -30.52 4.04
C PRO A 9 9.57 -29.56 5.23
N THR A 10 10.70 -29.09 5.76
CA THR A 10 10.72 -27.98 6.74
C THR A 10 9.88 -26.84 6.18
N ALA A 11 8.90 -26.37 6.96
CA ALA A 11 8.09 -25.22 6.61
C ALA A 11 9.01 -24.09 6.18
N ARG A 12 8.88 -23.66 4.92
CA ARG A 12 9.67 -22.56 4.37
C ARG A 12 9.44 -21.36 5.28
N ALA A 13 10.52 -20.82 5.86
CA ALA A 13 10.44 -19.70 6.78
C ALA A 13 9.46 -18.66 6.22
N SER A 14 8.42 -18.34 7.00
CA SER A 14 7.41 -17.37 6.63
C SER A 14 8.13 -16.09 6.22
N ARG A 15 8.13 -15.80 4.92
CA ARG A 15 8.76 -14.58 4.39
C ARG A 15 8.05 -13.44 5.09
N ALA A 16 8.77 -12.71 5.96
CA ALA A 16 8.24 -11.55 6.64
C ALA A 16 7.69 -10.61 5.55
N SER A 17 6.37 -10.57 5.44
CA SER A 17 5.72 -9.73 4.44
C SER A 17 5.65 -8.34 5.04
N THR A 18 6.58 -7.47 4.67
CA THR A 18 6.46 -6.05 4.98
C THR A 18 5.11 -5.58 4.41
N PRO A 19 4.21 -5.01 5.24
CA PRO A 19 2.90 -4.59 4.77
C PRO A 19 3.06 -3.55 3.68
N VAL A 20 2.36 -3.75 2.56
CA VAL A 20 2.37 -2.82 1.41
C VAL A 20 1.58 -1.58 1.78
N LEU A 21 2.12 -0.40 1.46
CA LEU A 21 1.43 0.87 1.63
C LEU A 21 0.51 1.09 0.42
N SER A 22 -0.77 1.37 0.67
CA SER A 22 -1.77 1.56 -0.39
C SER A 22 -1.60 2.89 -1.11
N VAL A 23 -1.88 2.92 -2.42
CA VAL A 23 -2.04 4.15 -3.21
C VAL A 23 -3.15 5.03 -2.61
N GLY A 24 -3.00 6.35 -2.73
CA GLY A 24 -3.89 7.36 -2.14
C GLY A 24 -3.71 7.55 -0.63
N ARG A 25 -2.76 6.82 -0.01
CA ARG A 25 -2.47 6.99 1.42
C ARG A 25 -1.41 8.05 1.62
N ARG A 26 -1.62 8.88 2.65
CA ARG A 26 -0.61 9.79 3.15
C ARG A 26 0.28 9.10 4.17
N VAL A 27 1.58 9.28 4.02
CA VAL A 27 2.63 8.67 4.84
C VAL A 27 3.72 9.69 5.15
N LEU A 28 4.58 9.36 6.12
CA LEU A 28 5.69 10.22 6.50
C LEU A 28 6.99 9.65 5.94
N VAL A 29 7.88 10.55 5.51
CA VAL A 29 9.26 10.22 5.15
C VAL A 29 10.02 9.86 6.43
N ARG A 30 10.87 8.83 6.34
CA ARG A 30 11.85 8.41 7.34
C ARG A 30 13.24 8.65 6.77
N GLY A 31 13.85 9.76 7.17
CA GLY A 31 15.22 10.12 6.81
C GLY A 31 16.26 9.21 7.45
N PRO A 32 17.47 9.11 6.85
CA PRO A 32 18.63 8.54 7.50
C PRO A 32 19.04 9.38 8.72
N ARG A 33 19.78 8.80 9.67
CA ARG A 33 20.15 9.47 10.93
C ARG A 33 21.02 10.72 10.74
N ASP A 34 21.82 10.76 9.69
CA ASP A 34 22.89 11.74 9.53
C ASP A 34 22.41 13.05 8.86
N ASP A 35 21.85 12.97 7.65
CA ASP A 35 21.43 14.16 6.89
C ASP A 35 19.93 14.44 6.96
N GLY A 36 19.14 13.49 7.47
CA GLY A 36 17.69 13.62 7.59
C GLY A 36 16.95 13.87 6.26
N ARG A 37 17.60 13.73 5.10
CA ARG A 37 16.98 13.89 3.79
C ARG A 37 17.01 12.60 3.00
N VAL A 38 15.96 12.38 2.23
CA VAL A 38 15.80 11.21 1.36
C VAL A 38 15.76 11.69 -0.08
N ALA A 39 16.71 11.21 -0.89
CA ALA A 39 16.74 11.47 -2.31
C ALA A 39 15.54 10.79 -3.00
N LEU A 40 14.85 11.57 -3.82
CA LEU A 40 13.84 11.08 -4.74
C LEU A 40 14.53 10.66 -6.02
N THR A 41 14.03 9.56 -6.58
CA THR A 41 14.61 8.96 -7.77
C THR A 41 13.61 8.85 -8.91
N ASP A 42 14.07 8.54 -10.11
CA ASP A 42 13.19 7.99 -11.15
C ASP A 42 12.67 6.58 -10.78
N ALA A 43 11.82 6.02 -11.62
CA ALA A 43 11.24 4.70 -11.40
C ALA A 43 12.29 3.57 -11.29
N LEU A 44 13.47 3.73 -11.90
CA LEU A 44 14.56 2.76 -11.87
C LEU A 44 15.49 2.96 -10.66
N GLY A 45 15.35 4.08 -9.95
CA GLY A 45 16.19 4.44 -8.82
C GLY A 45 17.48 5.15 -9.21
N THR A 46 17.57 5.73 -10.41
CA THR A 46 18.85 6.18 -10.98
C THR A 46 18.99 7.69 -11.06
N ALA A 47 18.02 8.42 -11.60
CA ALA A 47 18.08 9.88 -11.69
C ALA A 47 17.63 10.56 -10.40
N ASP A 48 18.28 11.66 -10.02
CA ASP A 48 17.89 12.50 -8.88
C ASP A 48 16.75 13.46 -9.28
N ALA A 49 15.61 13.33 -8.61
CA ALA A 49 14.44 14.18 -8.79
C ALA A 49 14.30 15.23 -7.68
N GLY A 50 15.26 15.32 -6.75
CA GLY A 50 15.25 16.19 -5.59
C GLY A 50 15.30 15.41 -4.28
N SER A 51 15.10 16.11 -3.15
CA SER A 51 15.18 15.48 -1.83
C SER A 51 14.04 15.92 -0.92
N LEU A 52 13.52 14.99 -0.12
CA LEU A 52 12.53 15.27 0.91
C LEU A 52 13.16 15.25 2.32
N PRO A 53 12.78 16.16 3.22
CA PRO A 53 13.22 16.10 4.61
C PRO A 53 12.50 14.99 5.39
N ASP A 54 13.12 14.53 6.48
CA ASP A 54 12.53 13.60 7.43
C ASP A 54 11.22 14.16 7.99
N GLY A 55 10.23 13.29 8.16
CA GLY A 55 8.90 13.68 8.62
C GLY A 55 8.07 14.45 7.59
N ALA A 56 8.55 14.69 6.37
CA ALA A 56 7.72 15.22 5.29
C ALA A 56 6.52 14.29 5.04
N GLU A 57 5.33 14.89 4.93
CA GLU A 57 4.13 14.16 4.53
C GLU A 57 4.07 14.04 3.01
N VAL A 58 3.80 12.83 2.54
CA VAL A 58 3.70 12.52 1.12
C VAL A 58 2.50 11.64 0.84
N GLU A 59 1.92 11.79 -0.34
CA GLU A 59 0.88 10.90 -0.84
C GLU A 59 1.48 9.84 -1.78
N ILE A 60 1.03 8.60 -1.64
CA ILE A 60 1.46 7.50 -2.51
C ILE A 60 0.64 7.50 -3.79
N LEU A 61 1.29 7.69 -4.93
CA LEU A 61 0.66 7.69 -6.25
C LEU A 61 0.72 6.33 -6.94
N ALA A 62 1.82 5.61 -6.76
CA ALA A 62 2.02 4.29 -7.34
C ALA A 62 3.01 3.46 -6.50
N TRP A 63 3.03 2.15 -6.72
CA TRP A 63 3.92 1.24 -6.03
C TRP A 63 4.48 0.18 -6.98
N ARG A 64 5.70 -0.29 -6.72
CA ARG A 64 6.39 -1.33 -7.49
C ARG A 64 7.00 -2.38 -6.57
N PRO A 65 6.56 -3.65 -6.63
CA PRO A 65 7.01 -4.71 -5.71
C PRO A 65 8.40 -5.29 -5.97
N ARG A 66 8.96 -5.14 -7.18
CA ARG A 66 10.08 -5.96 -7.67
C ARG A 66 11.20 -5.08 -8.21
N GLY A 67 12.38 -5.15 -7.58
CA GLY A 67 13.63 -4.53 -8.02
C GLY A 67 14.80 -4.97 -7.12
N PRO A 68 16.06 -4.77 -7.54
CA PRO A 68 17.25 -5.13 -6.75
C PRO A 68 17.27 -4.50 -5.35
N GLY A 69 16.64 -3.34 -5.19
CA GLY A 69 16.51 -2.60 -3.92
C GLY A 69 15.16 -2.76 -3.22
N GLY A 70 14.38 -3.79 -3.52
CA GLY A 70 13.07 -4.02 -2.89
C GLY A 70 11.93 -3.20 -3.49
N ALA A 71 10.87 -2.99 -2.70
CA ALA A 71 9.69 -2.25 -3.16
C ALA A 71 9.94 -0.75 -3.18
N ARG A 72 9.46 -0.07 -4.23
CA ARG A 72 9.52 1.40 -4.37
C ARG A 72 8.14 1.99 -4.52
N TYR A 73 7.98 3.23 -4.09
CA TYR A 73 6.74 3.99 -4.15
C TYR A 73 6.98 5.30 -4.87
N GLN A 74 6.09 5.64 -5.79
CA GLN A 74 6.00 6.99 -6.34
C GLN A 74 5.22 7.82 -5.36
N VAL A 75 5.78 8.96 -4.96
CA VAL A 75 5.23 9.83 -3.95
C VAL A 75 5.19 11.26 -4.43
N GLN A 76 4.22 12.02 -3.93
CA GLN A 76 4.13 13.46 -4.12
C GLN A 76 4.12 14.16 -2.76
N SER A 77 4.97 15.17 -2.59
CA SER A 77 4.98 16.05 -1.42
C SER A 77 3.66 16.81 -1.33
N THR A 78 2.99 16.74 -0.18
CA THR A 78 1.75 17.49 0.05
C THR A 78 1.99 18.99 0.22
N ARG A 79 3.24 19.39 0.49
CA ARG A 79 3.63 20.78 0.75
C ARG A 79 3.98 21.52 -0.53
N ASP A 80 4.86 20.92 -1.34
CA ASP A 80 5.52 21.60 -2.46
C ASP A 80 5.24 20.94 -3.82
N GLY A 81 4.46 19.84 -3.85
CA GLY A 81 4.12 19.12 -5.09
C GLY A 81 5.27 18.31 -5.71
N LEU A 82 6.46 18.30 -5.08
CA LEU A 82 7.62 17.55 -5.55
C LEU A 82 7.31 16.06 -5.65
N GLU A 83 7.61 15.45 -6.79
CA GLU A 83 7.28 14.06 -7.10
C GLU A 83 8.52 13.23 -7.40
N GLY A 84 8.51 11.97 -6.99
CA GLY A 84 9.53 11.01 -7.37
C GLY A 84 9.36 9.66 -6.69
N TRP A 85 10.29 8.75 -6.94
CA TRP A 85 10.29 7.41 -6.39
C TRP A 85 11.21 7.27 -5.18
N VAL A 86 10.74 6.56 -4.17
CA VAL A 86 11.47 6.31 -2.92
C VAL A 86 11.32 4.85 -2.49
N SER A 87 12.36 4.30 -1.85
CA SER A 87 12.33 2.94 -1.30
C SER A 87 11.38 2.82 -0.11
N ALA A 88 10.77 1.65 0.05
CA ALA A 88 9.89 1.34 1.18
C ALA A 88 10.52 1.63 2.55
N ASP A 89 11.84 1.43 2.68
CA ASP A 89 12.59 1.66 3.92
C ASP A 89 12.62 3.13 4.36
N HIS A 90 12.28 4.07 3.49
CA HIS A 90 12.22 5.49 3.84
C HIS A 90 10.80 5.98 4.04
N LEU A 91 9.82 5.08 4.10
CA LEU A 91 8.43 5.42 4.35
C LEU A 91 7.96 4.78 5.65
N ARG A 92 7.21 5.57 6.43
CA ARG A 92 6.51 5.06 7.61
C ARG A 92 5.04 5.44 7.51
N ALA A 93 4.16 4.46 7.69
CA ALA A 93 2.75 4.76 7.85
C ALA A 93 2.61 5.77 9.01
N PRO A 94 1.73 6.79 8.88
CA PRO A 94 1.37 7.59 10.04
C PRO A 94 0.90 6.59 11.08
N GLY A 95 1.48 6.65 12.29
CA GLY A 95 1.12 5.74 13.36
C GLY A 95 -0.39 5.65 13.39
N ALA A 96 -0.92 4.42 13.49
CA ALA A 96 -2.34 4.26 13.69
C ALA A 96 -2.69 5.02 14.97
N LEU A 97 -3.14 6.28 14.83
CA LEU A 97 -4.18 6.77 15.70
C LEU A 97 -5.18 5.63 15.65
N ALA A 98 -5.32 4.94 16.77
CA ALA A 98 -6.33 3.91 16.93
C ALA A 98 -7.58 4.57 16.38
N ARG A 99 -7.98 4.15 15.18
CA ARG A 99 -9.32 4.45 14.72
C ARG A 99 -10.11 3.63 15.71
N THR A 100 -10.53 4.25 16.81
CA THR A 100 -11.78 3.86 17.44
C THR A 100 -12.73 3.92 16.27
N ALA A 101 -12.94 2.78 15.62
CA ALA A 101 -14.04 2.63 14.72
C ALA A 101 -15.21 3.02 15.59
N ALA A 102 -15.69 4.26 15.43
CA ALA A 102 -17.07 4.52 15.72
C ALA A 102 -17.78 3.47 14.87
N GLU A 103 -18.24 2.42 15.54
CA GLU A 103 -19.14 1.44 14.99
C GLU A 103 -20.13 2.25 14.16
N PRO A 104 -20.26 2.00 12.84
CA PRO A 104 -21.26 2.70 12.07
C PRO A 104 -22.58 2.36 12.76
N ALA A 105 -23.14 3.34 13.48
CA ALA A 105 -24.47 3.23 14.04
C ALA A 105 -25.35 2.74 12.89
N PRO A 106 -26.17 1.70 13.09
CA PRO A 106 -26.95 1.13 12.00
C PRO A 106 -27.73 2.26 11.35
N ALA A 107 -27.33 2.62 10.12
CA ALA A 107 -28.06 3.56 9.33
C ALA A 107 -29.42 2.90 9.08
N THR A 108 -30.46 3.43 9.73
CA THR A 108 -31.85 3.12 9.37
C THR A 108 -31.95 3.25 7.87
N ALA A 109 -32.14 2.12 7.18
CA ALA A 109 -32.30 2.09 5.75
C ALA A 109 -33.45 3.04 5.36
N PRO A 110 -33.29 3.91 4.35
CA PRO A 110 -34.46 4.56 3.77
C PRO A 110 -35.35 3.47 3.17
N ALA A 111 -36.64 3.54 3.48
CA ALA A 111 -37.64 2.62 2.94
C ALA A 111 -37.51 2.53 1.42
N ALA A 112 -37.35 1.30 0.92
CA ALA A 112 -37.34 1.01 -0.49
C ALA A 112 -38.63 1.54 -1.13
N VAL A 113 -38.52 2.56 -1.96
CA VAL A 113 -39.56 2.86 -2.94
C VAL A 113 -39.58 1.70 -3.93
N ALA A 114 -40.73 1.01 -3.97
CA ALA A 114 -40.96 -0.08 -4.90
C ALA A 114 -40.80 0.42 -6.33
N VAL A 115 -39.76 -0.03 -7.01
CA VAL A 115 -39.65 0.04 -8.46
C VAL A 115 -40.20 -1.28 -8.98
N ASP A 116 -41.37 -1.24 -9.59
CA ASP A 116 -41.89 -2.35 -10.40
C ASP A 116 -40.96 -2.51 -11.61
N ASP A 117 -40.13 -3.56 -11.60
CA ASP A 117 -39.35 -3.97 -12.77
C ASP A 117 -39.80 -5.38 -13.15
N SER A 118 -40.85 -5.44 -13.95
CA SER A 118 -41.30 -6.65 -14.65
C SER A 118 -40.12 -7.33 -15.36
N PRO A 119 -39.90 -8.65 -15.19
CA PRO A 119 -38.69 -9.30 -15.71
C PRO A 119 -38.72 -9.35 -17.25
N ARG A 120 -37.82 -8.59 -17.89
CA ARG A 120 -37.54 -8.74 -19.32
C ARG A 120 -36.91 -10.10 -19.59
N ARG A 121 -37.65 -10.96 -20.28
CA ARG A 121 -37.24 -12.32 -20.67
C ARG A 121 -36.11 -12.27 -21.71
N PHE A 122 -34.87 -12.49 -21.27
CA PHE A 122 -33.72 -12.63 -22.17
C PHE A 122 -33.69 -14.02 -22.85
N GLY A 123 -33.86 -14.01 -24.17
CA GLY A 123 -33.15 -14.84 -25.16
C GLY A 123 -33.02 -16.35 -24.91
N ARG A 124 -34.02 -17.12 -25.37
CA ARG A 124 -33.87 -18.55 -25.64
C ARG A 124 -33.13 -18.70 -26.98
N ARG A 125 -31.91 -19.24 -26.93
CA ARG A 125 -31.07 -19.54 -28.09
C ARG A 125 -31.63 -20.81 -28.74
N SER A 126 -31.86 -20.79 -30.06
CA SER A 126 -32.22 -21.96 -30.87
C SER A 126 -30.97 -22.46 -31.58
#